data_AF-A0A4R4V6X6-F1
#
_entry.id   AF-A0A4R4V6X6-F1
#
_cell.length_a   1.000
_cell.length_b   1.000
_cell.length_c   1.000
_cell.angle_alpha   90.00
_cell.angle_beta   90.00
_cell.angle_gamma   90.00
#
_symmetry.space_group_name_H-M   'P 1'
#
loop_
_entity.id
_entity.type
_entity.pdbx_description
1 polymer ?
#
loop_
_entity_poly.entity_id
_entity_poly.type
_entity_poly.pdbx_seq_one_letter_code
_entity_poly.pdbx_strand_id
1 'polypeptide(L)'
;MRIGELARRTGVSTRSLRYYEERGLLASRRDRNGYRRYGDEAVVLVNNLRHLLGAGLSVENVREFGSCLASPDLGSSPCAPALEVYEQRLRVLDERIAALAHVRSDLAAQAEHLRTRTAGHAMPDDRSDEVGGDRP
;
A
#
# COMPACT_ATOMS: atom_id res chain seq x y z
N MET A 1 3.71 -15.34 26.60
CA MET A 1 2.34 -15.38 26.05
C MET A 1 2.15 -16.50 25.03
N ARG A 2 0.91 -16.98 24.83
CA ARG A 2 0.55 -17.91 23.72
C ARG A 2 0.21 -17.11 22.44
N ILE A 3 0.15 -17.78 21.28
CA ILE A 3 -0.14 -17.10 20.00
C ILE A 3 -1.47 -16.32 20.00
N GLY A 4 -2.51 -16.87 20.64
CA GLY A 4 -3.81 -16.18 20.73
C GLY A 4 -3.78 -14.93 21.62
N GLU A 5 -2.91 -14.92 22.62
CA GLU A 5 -2.70 -13.74 23.46
C GLU A 5 -1.88 -12.68 22.73
N LEU A 6 -0.83 -13.09 22.02
CA LEU A 6 -0.06 -12.21 21.14
C LEU A 6 -0.95 -11.56 20.07
N ALA A 7 -1.85 -12.34 19.46
CA ALA A 7 -2.83 -11.83 18.49
C ALA A 7 -3.72 -10.74 19.07
N ARG A 8 -4.25 -10.94 20.28
CA ARG A 8 -5.05 -9.92 20.97
C ARG A 8 -4.27 -8.67 21.31
N ARG A 9 -3.03 -8.80 21.79
CA ARG A 9 -2.18 -7.66 22.18
C ARG A 9 -1.73 -6.80 21.01
N THR A 10 -1.60 -7.40 19.82
CA THR A 10 -1.06 -6.74 18.62
C THR A 10 -2.12 -6.38 17.58
N GLY A 11 -3.34 -6.91 17.73
CA GLY A 11 -4.42 -6.78 16.74
C GLY A 11 -4.17 -7.57 15.45
N VAL A 12 -3.15 -8.43 15.43
CA VAL A 12 -2.77 -9.23 14.25
C VAL A 12 -3.40 -10.63 14.34
N SER A 13 -3.88 -11.16 13.22
CA SER A 13 -4.47 -12.50 13.19
C SER A 13 -3.46 -13.59 13.56
N THR A 14 -3.92 -14.68 14.18
CA THR A 14 -3.06 -15.84 14.47
C THR A 14 -2.47 -16.45 13.19
N ARG A 15 -3.17 -16.36 12.06
CA ARG A 15 -2.67 -16.77 10.74
C ARG A 15 -1.46 -15.92 10.33
N SER A 16 -1.55 -14.61 10.46
CA SER A 16 -0.46 -13.68 10.16
C SER A 16 0.74 -13.90 11.09
N LEU A 17 0.51 -14.16 12.38
CA LEU A 17 1.60 -14.49 13.32
C LEU A 17 2.32 -15.79 12.94
N ARG A 18 1.59 -16.84 12.54
CA ARG A 18 2.20 -18.08 12.01
C ARG A 18 3.00 -17.81 10.75
N TYR A 19 2.46 -16.99 9.85
CA TYR A 19 3.16 -16.58 8.65
C TYR A 19 4.47 -15.83 8.94
N TYR A 20 4.48 -14.90 9.91
CA TYR A 20 5.71 -14.23 10.33
C TYR A 20 6.72 -15.20 10.94
N GLU A 21 6.24 -16.18 11.71
CA GLU A 21 7.08 -17.24 12.27
C GLU A 21 7.68 -18.15 11.19
N GLU A 22 6.90 -18.56 10.19
CA GLU A 22 7.36 -19.33 9.02
C GLU A 22 8.41 -18.57 8.20
N ARG A 23 8.30 -17.23 8.15
CA ARG A 23 9.27 -16.35 7.48
C ARG A 23 10.46 -15.97 8.37
N GLY A 24 10.58 -16.53 9.57
CA GLY A 24 11.70 -16.30 10.49
C GLY A 24 11.71 -14.91 11.14
N LEU A 25 10.62 -14.16 11.04
CA LEU A 25 10.47 -12.82 11.62
C LEU A 25 9.95 -12.84 13.06
N LEU A 26 9.40 -13.97 13.50
CA LEU A 26 8.89 -14.16 14.85
C LEU A 26 9.42 -15.46 15.42
N ALA A 27 10.17 -15.38 16.52
CA ALA A 27 10.67 -16.57 17.21
C ALA A 27 9.70 -17.02 18.31
N SER A 28 9.47 -18.32 18.40
CA SER A 28 8.80 -18.94 19.55
C SER A 28 9.74 -19.85 20.33
N ARG A 29 9.53 -19.93 21.64
CA ARG A 29 10.20 -20.89 22.52
C ARG A 29 9.20 -22.01 22.85
N ARG A 30 9.69 -23.25 22.93
CA ARG A 30 8.87 -24.36 23.43
C ARG A 30 8.94 -24.40 24.95
N ASP A 31 7.78 -24.44 25.59
CA ASP A 31 7.66 -24.64 27.03
C ASP A 31 7.90 -26.13 27.40
N ARG A 32 8.10 -26.44 28.68
CA ARG A 32 8.30 -27.82 29.18
C ARG A 32 7.15 -28.76 28.79
N ASN A 33 5.95 -28.20 28.61
CA ASN A 33 4.74 -28.92 28.22
C ASN A 33 4.55 -28.98 26.69
N GLY A 34 5.56 -28.60 25.89
CA GLY A 34 5.54 -28.67 24.41
C GLY A 34 4.83 -27.53 23.70
N TYR A 35 4.13 -26.65 24.41
CA TYR A 35 3.43 -25.49 23.82
C TYR A 35 4.40 -24.39 23.38
N ARG A 36 4.07 -23.70 22.28
CA ARG A 36 4.79 -22.49 21.83
C ARG A 36 4.45 -21.30 22.73
N ARG A 37 5.49 -20.60 23.17
CA ARG A 37 5.42 -19.32 23.90
C ARG A 37 6.23 -18.26 23.17
N TYR A 38 5.71 -17.04 23.22
CA TYR A 38 6.37 -15.83 22.77
C TYR A 38 6.71 -14.98 23.99
N GLY A 39 7.86 -14.30 23.98
CA GLY A 39 8.22 -13.33 24.99
C GLY A 39 7.55 -11.97 24.75
N ASP A 40 7.67 -11.04 25.68
CA ASP A 40 7.05 -9.71 25.56
C ASP A 40 7.65 -8.87 24.43
N GLU A 41 8.90 -9.15 24.05
CA GLU A 41 9.57 -8.58 22.88
C GLU A 41 8.81 -8.85 21.57
N ALA A 42 8.03 -9.94 21.51
CA ALA A 42 7.23 -10.27 20.34
C ALA A 42 6.15 -9.22 20.06
N VAL A 43 5.67 -8.52 21.07
CA VAL A 43 4.63 -7.48 20.88
C VAL A 43 5.22 -6.27 20.16
N VAL A 44 6.40 -5.81 20.60
CA VAL A 44 7.13 -4.72 19.95
C VAL A 44 7.43 -5.11 18.51
N LEU A 45 8.01 -6.29 18.31
CA LEU A 45 8.36 -6.83 17.00
C LEU A 45 7.17 -6.91 16.04
N VAL A 46 6.01 -7.38 16.49
CA VAL A 46 4.80 -7.50 15.65
C VAL A 46 4.19 -6.13 15.36
N ASN A 47 4.21 -5.19 16.31
CA ASN A 47 3.74 -3.82 16.06
C ASN A 47 4.63 -3.11 15.02
N ASN A 48 5.94 -3.30 15.14
CA ASN A 48 6.95 -2.85 14.20
C ASN A 48 6.72 -3.43 12.80
N LEU A 49 6.52 -4.75 12.69
CA LEU A 49 6.13 -5.42 11.45
C LEU A 49 4.86 -4.80 10.85
N ARG A 50 3.82 -4.59 11.67
CA ARG A 50 2.54 -4.03 11.21
C ARG A 50 2.72 -2.61 10.66
N HIS A 51 3.54 -1.79 11.32
CA HIS A 51 3.84 -0.43 10.87
C HIS A 51 4.54 -0.44 9.50
N LEU A 52 5.60 -1.23 9.36
CA LEU A 52 6.38 -1.32 8.11
C LEU A 52 5.57 -1.90 6.95
N LEU A 53 4.77 -2.94 7.19
CA LEU A 53 3.86 -3.49 6.19
C LEU A 53 2.77 -2.49 5.80
N GLY A 54 2.27 -1.69 6.75
CA GLY A 54 1.34 -0.59 6.51
C GLY A 54 1.96 0.53 5.66
N ALA A 55 3.27 0.76 5.77
CA ALA A 55 4.02 1.67 4.90
C ALA A 55 4.31 1.09 3.51
N GLY A 56 3.82 -0.11 3.20
CA GLY A 56 3.94 -0.73 1.89
C GLY A 56 5.25 -1.47 1.66
N LEU A 57 6.03 -1.78 2.70
CA LEU A 57 7.13 -2.73 2.61
C LEU A 57 6.58 -4.16 2.53
N SER A 58 7.30 -5.05 1.86
CA SER A 58 7.01 -6.48 1.86
C SER A 58 7.60 -7.16 3.10
N VAL A 59 7.15 -8.37 3.38
CA VAL A 59 7.71 -9.18 4.47
C VAL A 59 9.19 -9.49 4.23
N GLU A 60 9.58 -9.64 2.97
CA GLU A 60 10.96 -9.84 2.52
C GLU A 60 11.82 -8.62 2.84
N ASN A 61 11.37 -7.42 2.47
CA ASN A 61 12.07 -6.17 2.77
C ASN A 61 12.25 -5.98 4.28
N VAL A 62 11.22 -6.30 5.06
CA VAL A 62 11.27 -6.15 6.51
C VAL A 62 12.27 -7.11 7.16
N ARG A 63 12.54 -8.30 6.58
CA ARG A 63 13.56 -9.22 7.11
C ARG A 63 14.97 -8.62 7.12
N GLU A 64 15.26 -7.71 6.20
CA GLU A 64 16.59 -7.07 6.08
C GLU A 64 16.90 -6.16 7.27
N PHE A 65 15.88 -5.74 8.03
CA PHE A 65 16.05 -4.96 9.26
C PHE A 65 16.65 -5.79 10.40
N GLY A 66 16.60 -7.12 10.34
CA GLY A 66 17.24 -8.02 11.31
C GLY A 66 16.89 -7.69 12.77
N SER A 67 17.93 -7.47 13.59
CA SER A 67 17.77 -7.16 15.03
C SER A 67 17.11 -5.80 15.30
N CYS A 68 17.13 -4.88 14.34
CA CYS A 68 16.51 -3.56 14.50
C CYS A 68 15.00 -3.64 14.67
N LEU A 69 14.36 -4.71 14.18
CA LEU A 69 12.92 -4.92 14.35
C LEU A 69 12.49 -5.17 15.78
N ALA A 70 13.39 -5.67 16.63
CA ALA A 70 13.10 -5.90 18.04
C ALA A 70 13.31 -4.64 18.90
N SER A 71 13.84 -3.55 18.33
CA SER A 71 14.02 -2.29 19.02
C SER A 71 12.67 -1.64 19.32
N PRO A 72 12.41 -1.16 20.56
CA PRO A 72 11.23 -0.36 20.88
C PRO A 72 11.11 0.89 20.02
N ASP A 73 12.26 1.47 19.67
CA ASP A 73 12.36 2.68 18.89
C ASP A 73 12.91 2.34 17.50
N LEU A 74 12.01 1.96 16.60
CA LEU A 74 12.33 1.83 15.18
C LEU A 74 12.71 3.21 14.63
N GLY A 75 14.00 3.44 14.38
CA GLY A 75 14.52 4.67 13.80
C GLY A 75 15.32 5.59 14.74
N SER A 76 15.34 5.34 16.06
CA SER A 76 16.23 6.11 16.96
C SER A 76 17.67 5.55 16.98
N SER A 77 17.81 4.24 16.75
CA SER A 77 19.11 3.61 16.55
C SER A 77 19.45 3.57 15.06
N PRO A 78 20.64 4.01 14.63
CA PRO A 78 21.07 3.92 13.24
C PRO A 78 21.09 2.47 12.78
N CYS A 79 20.04 2.05 12.10
CA CYS A 79 19.98 0.76 11.43
C CYS A 79 20.33 1.00 9.95
N ALA A 80 21.62 0.94 9.62
CA ALA A 80 22.08 1.16 8.24
C ALA A 80 21.32 0.29 7.20
N PRO A 81 21.02 -1.00 7.46
CA PRO A 81 20.21 -1.80 6.54
C PRO A 81 18.79 -1.27 6.32
N ALA A 82 18.19 -0.65 7.34
CA ALA A 82 16.83 -0.11 7.22
C ALA A 82 16.77 1.07 6.24
N LEU A 83 17.80 1.93 6.24
CA LEU A 83 17.85 3.10 5.36
C LEU A 83 17.86 2.69 3.88
N GLU A 84 18.69 1.72 3.51
CA GLU A 84 18.77 1.23 2.14
C GLU A 84 17.43 0.66 1.64
N VAL A 85 16.72 -0.09 2.50
CA VAL A 85 15.39 -0.61 2.18
C VAL A 85 14.39 0.52 1.95
N TYR A 86 14.41 1.56 2.80
CA TYR A 86 13.52 2.72 2.62
C TYR A 86 13.82 3.46 1.33
N GLU A 87 15.10 3.75 1.04
CA GLU A 87 15.50 4.43 -0.20
C GLU A 87 15.12 3.64 -1.44
N GLN A 88 15.35 2.32 -1.44
CA GLN A 88 14.93 1.47 -2.55
C GLN A 88 13.42 1.44 -2.71
N ARG A 89 12.67 1.40 -1.60
CA ARG A 89 11.20 1.41 -1.66
C ARG A 89 10.67 2.74 -2.17
N LEU A 90 11.25 3.86 -1.76
CA LEU A 90 10.92 5.20 -2.25
C LEU A 90 11.12 5.28 -3.76
N ARG A 91 12.28 4.83 -4.28
CA ARG A 91 12.53 4.80 -5.74
C ARG A 91 11.44 4.04 -6.50
N VAL A 92 11.07 2.85 -6.03
CA VAL A 92 10.01 2.05 -6.67
C VAL A 92 8.64 2.74 -6.60
N LEU A 93 8.35 3.47 -5.52
CA LEU A 93 7.11 4.22 -5.41
C LEU A 93 7.10 5.43 -6.34
N ASP A 94 8.21 6.16 -6.44
CA ASP A 94 8.35 7.32 -7.32
C ASP A 94 8.17 6.92 -8.80
N GLU A 95 8.76 5.81 -9.23
CA GLU A 95 8.55 5.25 -10.57
C GLU A 95 7.07 4.94 -10.85
N ARG A 96 6.38 4.33 -9.88
CA ARG A 96 4.94 4.02 -10.00
C ARG A 96 4.08 5.27 -10.01
N ILE A 97 4.41 6.26 -9.18
CA ILE A 97 3.72 7.56 -9.14
C ILE A 97 3.87 8.25 -10.48
N ALA A 98 5.09 8.30 -11.03
CA ALA A 98 5.35 8.89 -12.35
C ALA A 98 4.53 8.20 -13.45
N ALA A 99 4.54 6.86 -13.50
CA ALA A 99 3.76 6.09 -14.46
C ALA A 99 2.26 6.34 -14.34
N LEU A 100 1.72 6.34 -13.11
CA LEU A 100 0.29 6.62 -12.86
C LEU A 100 -0.08 8.07 -13.18
N ALA A 101 0.82 9.02 -12.92
CA ALA A 101 0.62 10.43 -13.25
C ALA A 101 0.53 10.63 -14.78
N HIS A 102 1.37 9.93 -15.55
CA HIS A 102 1.29 9.92 -17.01
C HIS A 102 -0.06 9.39 -17.50
N VAL A 103 -0.47 8.19 -17.05
CA VAL A 103 -1.76 7.59 -17.43
C VAL A 103 -2.93 8.51 -17.06
N ARG A 104 -2.90 9.12 -15.87
CA ARG A 104 -3.92 10.10 -15.44
C ARG A 104 -3.98 11.30 -16.39
N SER A 105 -2.82 11.83 -16.79
CA SER A 105 -2.75 12.97 -17.70
C SER A 105 -3.37 12.64 -19.06
N ASP A 106 -3.06 11.47 -19.62
CA ASP A 106 -3.60 11.01 -20.90
C ASP A 106 -5.12 10.87 -20.86
N LEU A 107 -5.64 10.22 -19.80
CA LEU A 107 -7.07 10.08 -19.60
C LEU A 107 -7.78 11.43 -19.40
N ALA A 108 -7.15 12.36 -18.69
CA ALA A 108 -7.69 13.70 -18.50
C ALA A 108 -7.77 14.47 -19.84
N ALA A 109 -6.74 14.38 -20.67
CA ALA A 109 -6.71 15.00 -22.00
C ALA A 109 -7.77 14.41 -22.92
N GLN A 110 -7.92 13.07 -22.94
CA GLN A 110 -8.97 12.41 -23.73
C GLN A 110 -10.37 12.81 -23.26
N ALA A 111 -10.61 12.86 -21.96
CA ALA A 111 -11.89 13.28 -21.41
C ALA A 111 -12.23 14.72 -21.83
N GLU A 112 -11.26 15.63 -21.84
CA GLU A 112 -11.47 17.02 -22.25
C GLU A 112 -11.74 17.16 -23.75
N HIS A 113 -11.02 16.40 -24.57
CA HIS A 113 -11.27 16.34 -26.00
C HIS A 113 -12.70 15.88 -26.30
N LEU A 114 -13.17 14.85 -25.60
CA LEU A 114 -14.54 14.34 -25.74
C LEU A 114 -15.57 15.39 -25.31
N ARG A 115 -15.41 16.03 -24.14
CA ARG A 115 -16.31 17.11 -23.67
C ARG A 115 -16.45 18.23 -24.70
N THR A 116 -15.33 18.69 -25.26
CA THR A 116 -15.31 19.76 -26.27
C THR A 116 -16.08 19.37 -27.52
N ARG A 117 -15.94 18.12 -27.99
CA ARG A 117 -16.67 17.61 -29.16
C ARG A 117 -18.17 17.45 -28.91
N THR A 118 -18.55 16.99 -27.71
CA THR A 118 -19.97 16.87 -27.36
C THR A 118 -20.63 18.24 -27.27
N ALA A 119 -19.93 19.24 -26.71
CA ALA A 119 -20.40 20.62 -26.67
C ALA A 119 -20.52 21.24 -28.08
N GLY A 120 -19.58 20.95 -28.99
CA GLY A 120 -19.61 21.42 -30.37
C GLY A 120 -20.67 20.75 -31.26
N HIS A 121 -21.12 19.53 -30.92
CA HIS A 121 -22.15 18.80 -31.68
C HIS A 121 -23.58 19.19 -31.28
N ALA A 122 -23.78 19.91 -30.17
CA ALA A 122 -25.11 20.34 -29.71
C ALA A 122 -25.68 21.58 -30.46
N MET A 123 -25.10 21.97 -31.61
CA MET A 123 -25.68 22.96 -32.52
C MET A 123 -25.81 22.37 -33.94
N PRO A 124 -27.01 21.86 -34.27
CA PRO A 124 -27.70 22.23 -35.52
C PRO A 124 -29.21 22.41 -35.24
N ASP A 125 -30.04 23.21 -35.92
CA ASP A 125 -29.95 24.11 -37.06
C ASP A 125 -31.27 24.91 -36.98
N ASP A 126 -31.25 26.18 -36.57
CA ASP A 126 -32.44 27.04 -36.60
C ASP A 126 -32.54 27.68 -37.99
N ARG A 127 -32.96 26.87 -38.97
CA ARG A 127 -33.33 27.33 -40.31
C ARG A 127 -34.61 26.64 -40.75
N SER A 128 -35.72 27.07 -40.16
CA SER A 128 -37.01 26.98 -40.83
C SER A 128 -37.15 28.20 -41.76
N ASP A 129 -36.47 28.15 -42.90
CA ASP A 129 -36.83 28.93 -44.08
C ASP A 129 -38.05 28.24 -44.73
N GLU A 130 -39.26 28.60 -44.32
CA GLU A 130 -40.44 28.42 -45.17
C GLU A 130 -40.65 29.69 -45.99
N VAL A 131 -39.91 29.78 -47.10
CA VAL A 131 -40.30 30.57 -48.27
C VAL A 131 -40.66 29.59 -49.37
N GLY A 132 -41.94 29.52 -49.73
CA GLY A 132 -42.37 28.74 -50.88
C GLY A 132 -43.86 28.84 -51.13
N GLY A 133 -44.28 29.75 -52.02
CA GLY A 133 -45.65 29.75 -52.51
C GLY A 133 -46.04 30.97 -53.33
N ASP A 134 -45.25 31.29 -54.35
CA ASP A 134 -45.67 32.21 -55.42
C ASP A 134 -46.74 31.55 -56.33
N ARG A 135 -47.58 32.41 -56.89
CA ARG A 135 -48.46 32.32 -58.08
C ARG A 135 -49.93 31.88 -57.96
N PRO A 136 -50.78 32.34 -58.91
CA PRO A 136 -50.66 33.49 -59.83
C PRO A 136 -51.73 34.59 -59.62
#